data_AF-A0A914B718-F1
#
_entry.id   AF-A0A914B718-F1
#
_cell.length_a   1.000
_cell.length_b   1.000
_cell.length_c   1.000
_cell.angle_alpha   90.00
_cell.angle_beta   90.00
_cell.angle_gamma   90.00
#
_symmetry.space_group_name_H-M   'P 1'
#
loop_
_entity.id
_entity.type
_entity.pdbx_description
1 polymer ?
#
loop_
_entity_poly.entity_id
_entity_poly.type
_entity_poly.pdbx_seq_one_letter_code
_entity_poly.pdbx_strand_id
1 'polypeptide(L)'
;MEGRLEIHLLLPMAVCIFAAVLLLPYGGSIPSPMHNHQFVYDIESIDHKPGAPHHRVRRKSGRGNALDTSACGTITAVPDDIRTDFPLDPFYQKYTHAYGIPIISSSVTQDAALNRACYTVRFLLADRKALRDAMYDWYGRVGVIAQTERTTQIPEHSHLNSDLWDDRARGLGGIPSIPITTDGEENILCKNYLQDRWYEEDILIHEFAHAIHLISMNKVNASYETALQGIYDLAKQDNLWPNTYAITNIREYLAEGVQGFFNVQVCRSFVDNVHNNICTRDALKSYDRRLYDFIAAIFPCMNTLIDRCDSDQE
;
A
#
# COMPACT_ATOMS: atom_id res chain seq x y z
N MET A 1 -38.46 1.90 5.03
CA MET A 1 -37.78 3.15 5.43
C MET A 1 -36.30 2.91 5.29
N GLU A 2 -35.79 3.03 4.06
CA GLU A 2 -34.37 2.91 3.75
C GLU A 2 -33.70 4.26 4.06
N GLY A 3 -33.09 4.37 5.23
CA GLY A 3 -32.20 5.47 5.54
C GLY A 3 -30.91 5.29 4.75
N ARG A 4 -30.75 6.03 3.64
CA ARG A 4 -29.40 6.26 3.08
C ARG A 4 -28.58 6.92 4.18
N LEU A 5 -27.56 6.23 4.65
CA LEU A 5 -26.48 6.85 5.38
C LEU A 5 -25.75 7.74 4.36
N GLU A 6 -26.14 9.01 4.22
CA GLU A 6 -25.33 9.98 3.49
C GLU A 6 -24.06 10.22 4.30
N ILE A 7 -23.02 9.46 3.98
CA ILE A 7 -21.68 9.68 4.48
C ILE A 7 -21.19 10.97 3.82
N HIS A 8 -21.44 12.12 4.47
CA HIS A 8 -20.81 13.38 4.10
C HIS A 8 -19.33 13.36 4.52
N LEU A 9 -18.50 12.59 3.80
CA LEU A 9 -17.06 12.79 3.77
C LEU A 9 -16.79 14.10 3.01
N LEU A 10 -16.94 15.24 3.69
CA LEU A 10 -16.57 16.54 3.14
C LEU A 10 -15.04 16.59 3.05
N LEU A 11 -14.52 16.19 1.89
CA LEU A 11 -13.10 16.29 1.58
C LEU A 11 -12.81 17.54 0.77
N PRO A 12 -11.66 18.21 1.00
CA PRO A 12 -11.21 19.26 0.11
C PRO A 12 -11.15 18.75 -1.33
N MET A 13 -11.52 19.61 -2.28
CA MET A 13 -11.62 19.25 -3.70
C MET A 13 -10.31 18.67 -4.22
N ALA A 14 -10.41 17.54 -4.92
CA ALA A 14 -9.29 16.97 -5.68
C ALA A 14 -9.09 17.74 -6.99
N VAL A 15 -7.85 17.78 -7.47
CA VAL A 15 -7.51 18.31 -8.79
C VAL A 15 -7.21 17.11 -9.69
N CYS A 16 -8.15 16.76 -10.57
CA CYS A 16 -7.98 15.65 -11.50
C CYS A 16 -7.28 16.11 -12.77
N ILE A 17 -6.09 15.56 -13.03
CA ILE A 17 -5.37 15.75 -14.29
C ILE A 17 -5.46 14.44 -15.06
N PHE A 18 -6.30 14.39 -16.10
CA PHE A 18 -6.46 13.19 -16.93
C PHE A 18 -5.28 13.04 -17.88
N ALA A 19 -4.46 12.00 -17.69
CA ALA A 19 -3.57 11.47 -18.72
C ALA A 19 -4.25 10.26 -19.37
N ALA A 20 -4.58 10.35 -20.65
CA ALA A 20 -5.16 9.24 -21.40
C ALA A 20 -4.07 8.22 -21.75
N VAL A 21 -4.20 6.99 -21.25
CA VAL A 21 -3.35 5.84 -21.65
C VAL A 21 -4.24 4.82 -22.35
N LEU A 22 -3.88 4.46 -23.58
CA LEU A 22 -4.54 3.38 -24.33
C LEU A 22 -4.04 2.02 -23.81
N LEU A 23 -4.95 1.20 -23.29
CA LEU A 23 -4.68 -0.20 -22.93
C LEU A 23 -5.08 -1.14 -24.08
N LEU A 24 -4.26 -2.16 -24.33
CA LEU A 24 -4.58 -3.31 -25.20
C LEU A 24 -4.99 -4.51 -24.34
N PRO A 25 -5.90 -5.39 -24.79
CA PRO A 25 -6.35 -6.52 -23.98
C PRO A 25 -5.40 -7.71 -24.15
N TYR A 26 -5.03 -8.40 -23.08
CA TYR A 26 -4.63 -9.80 -23.19
C TYR A 26 -5.02 -10.65 -21.99
N GLY A 27 -5.43 -11.88 -22.29
CA GLY A 27 -5.84 -12.89 -21.33
C GLY A 27 -4.89 -14.09 -21.29
N GLY A 28 -4.91 -14.77 -20.16
CA GLY A 28 -4.25 -16.06 -19.92
C GLY A 28 -3.92 -16.23 -18.44
N SER A 29 -4.81 -16.87 -17.67
CA SER A 29 -4.57 -17.23 -16.27
C SER A 29 -3.86 -18.58 -16.16
N ILE A 30 -2.70 -18.62 -15.49
CA ILE A 30 -2.00 -19.84 -15.08
C ILE A 30 -2.47 -20.19 -13.63
N PRO A 31 -2.70 -21.45 -13.27
CA PRO A 31 -3.18 -21.81 -11.93
C PRO A 31 -2.13 -21.50 -10.86
N SER A 32 -2.57 -20.86 -9.77
CA SER A 32 -1.75 -20.46 -8.64
C SER A 32 -1.88 -21.43 -7.45
N PRO A 33 -0.77 -21.79 -6.79
CA PRO A 33 -0.76 -22.77 -5.71
C PRO A 33 -1.04 -22.11 -4.35
N MET A 34 -2.26 -21.64 -4.12
CA MET A 34 -2.67 -21.14 -2.79
C MET A 34 -3.45 -22.20 -2.01
N HIS A 35 -2.75 -23.22 -1.51
CA HIS A 35 -3.28 -24.07 -0.45
C HIS A 35 -2.44 -23.84 0.81
N ASN A 36 -3.06 -23.27 1.86
CA ASN A 36 -2.60 -23.20 3.25
C ASN A 36 -1.74 -22.03 3.78
N HIS A 37 -1.68 -20.86 3.14
CA HIS A 37 -1.07 -19.70 3.82
C HIS A 37 -2.12 -18.94 4.67
N GLN A 38 -2.02 -19.10 5.99
CA GLN A 38 -2.73 -18.26 6.97
C GLN A 38 -2.11 -16.86 6.97
N PHE A 39 -2.76 -15.91 6.31
CA PHE A 39 -2.44 -14.50 6.44
C PHE A 39 -3.02 -13.99 7.77
N VAL A 40 -2.13 -13.59 8.70
CA VAL A 40 -2.47 -13.15 10.08
C VAL A 40 -1.56 -12.00 10.51
N TYR A 41 -2.04 -11.05 11.33
CA TYR A 41 -2.20 -9.63 11.05
C TYR A 41 -1.27 -8.80 11.94
N ASP A 42 -0.93 -7.58 11.52
CA ASP A 42 -0.41 -6.50 12.38
C ASP A 42 0.94 -6.77 13.05
N ILE A 43 1.98 -6.01 12.66
CA ILE A 43 3.32 -6.01 13.29
C ILE A 43 3.20 -5.96 14.83
N GLU A 44 2.21 -5.20 15.34
CA GLU A 44 1.98 -5.02 16.77
C GLU A 44 1.39 -6.24 17.49
N SER A 45 0.73 -7.17 16.78
CA SER A 45 0.07 -8.33 17.39
C SER A 45 0.95 -9.59 17.46
N ILE A 46 1.95 -9.69 16.58
CA ILE A 46 2.79 -10.91 16.43
C ILE A 46 4.12 -10.81 17.19
N ASP A 47 4.72 -9.61 17.29
CA ASP A 47 6.04 -9.44 17.92
C ASP A 47 5.98 -8.57 19.19
N HIS A 48 5.01 -8.87 20.06
CA HIS A 48 5.02 -8.31 21.41
C HIS A 48 6.16 -8.92 22.23
N LYS A 49 7.39 -8.43 22.07
CA LYS A 49 8.48 -8.65 23.03
C LYS A 49 8.33 -7.64 24.18
N PRO A 50 7.88 -8.04 25.38
CA PRO A 50 7.94 -7.17 26.54
C PRO A 50 9.41 -6.82 26.82
N GLY A 51 9.79 -5.56 26.58
CA GLY A 51 11.14 -5.05 26.87
C GLY A 51 12.12 -4.95 25.70
N ALA A 52 11.69 -5.17 24.44
CA ALA A 52 12.49 -4.68 23.32
C ALA A 52 12.65 -3.15 23.47
N PRO A 53 13.85 -2.56 23.24
CA PRO A 53 13.99 -1.12 23.25
C PRO A 53 13.10 -0.61 22.13
N HIS A 54 11.91 -0.15 22.49
CA HIS A 54 11.11 0.61 21.57
C HIS A 54 12.02 1.77 21.17
N HIS A 55 12.48 1.79 19.93
CA HIS A 55 12.87 3.03 19.31
C HIS A 55 11.59 3.84 19.11
N ARG A 56 10.92 4.19 20.23
CA ARG A 56 9.97 5.30 20.37
C ARG A 56 10.82 6.55 20.21
N VAL A 57 11.34 6.75 19.01
CA VAL A 57 11.58 8.11 18.56
C VAL A 57 10.17 8.69 18.54
N ARG A 58 9.85 9.50 19.56
CA ARG A 58 8.68 10.37 19.55
C ARG A 58 8.86 11.34 18.37
N ARG A 59 8.67 10.87 17.13
CA ARG A 59 8.63 11.73 15.97
C ARG A 59 7.26 12.37 15.97
N LYS A 60 7.24 13.62 16.43
CA LYS A 60 6.12 14.51 16.16
C LYS A 60 6.13 14.77 14.65
N SER A 61 4.95 14.84 14.05
CA SER A 61 4.69 15.61 12.83
C SER A 61 5.54 16.88 12.79
N GLY A 62 5.93 17.33 11.59
CA GLY A 62 6.66 18.59 11.47
C GLY A 62 7.48 18.76 10.19
N ARG A 63 7.27 17.94 9.14
CA ARG A 63 7.88 18.20 7.82
C ARG A 63 7.10 19.26 7.04
N GLY A 64 5.83 19.49 7.39
CA GLY A 64 4.96 20.42 6.67
C GLY A 64 4.38 19.79 5.42
N ASN A 65 4.34 20.54 4.31
CA ASN A 65 3.66 20.11 3.10
C ASN A 65 4.58 19.30 2.18
N ALA A 66 3.99 18.33 1.48
CA ALA A 66 4.67 17.60 0.43
C ALA A 66 5.01 18.52 -0.76
N LEU A 67 5.96 18.09 -1.59
CA LEU A 67 6.26 18.77 -2.85
C LEU A 67 5.15 18.54 -3.88
N ASP A 68 5.03 19.45 -4.84
CA ASP A 68 4.14 19.23 -6.01
C ASP A 68 4.83 18.44 -7.13
N THR A 69 6.15 18.24 -7.04
CA THR A 69 6.98 17.55 -8.04
C THR A 69 7.38 16.14 -7.62
N SER A 70 7.67 15.28 -8.60
CA SER A 70 8.33 13.98 -8.40
C SER A 70 9.68 13.96 -9.11
N ALA A 71 10.59 13.11 -8.63
CA ALA A 71 11.86 12.77 -9.29
C ALA A 71 11.89 11.32 -9.76
N CYS A 72 10.72 10.67 -9.83
CA CYS A 72 10.58 9.34 -10.41
C CYS A 72 11.27 9.29 -11.79
N GLY A 73 11.94 8.17 -12.10
CA GLY A 73 12.75 8.00 -13.31
C GLY A 73 14.21 8.42 -13.14
N THR A 74 14.54 9.16 -12.09
CA THR A 74 15.92 9.52 -11.74
C THR A 74 16.30 8.89 -10.40
N ILE A 75 17.24 7.94 -10.42
CA ILE A 75 17.79 7.31 -9.23
C ILE A 75 19.13 7.92 -8.89
N THR A 76 19.28 8.38 -7.65
CA THR A 76 20.52 8.98 -7.13
C THR A 76 20.99 8.24 -5.88
N ALA A 77 22.18 8.60 -5.39
CA ALA A 77 22.51 8.35 -3.99
C ALA A 77 21.56 9.13 -3.08
N VAL A 78 21.34 8.67 -1.84
CA VAL A 78 20.55 9.39 -0.84
C VAL A 78 21.25 10.73 -0.51
N PRO A 79 20.62 11.89 -0.78
CA PRO A 79 21.18 13.19 -0.43
C PRO A 79 21.40 13.34 1.09
N ASP A 80 22.44 14.09 1.50
CA ASP A 80 22.80 14.25 2.92
C ASP A 80 21.70 14.92 3.75
N ASP A 81 21.01 15.90 3.15
CA ASP A 81 19.87 16.58 3.76
C ASP A 81 18.71 15.61 3.94
N ILE A 82 18.33 14.84 2.91
CA ILE A 82 17.29 13.81 2.99
C ILE A 82 17.64 12.75 4.04
N ARG A 83 18.89 12.28 4.09
CA ARG A 83 19.36 11.33 5.08
C ARG A 83 19.20 11.87 6.49
N THR A 84 19.56 13.13 6.72
CA THR A 84 19.48 13.79 8.03
C THR A 84 18.04 14.12 8.41
N ASP A 85 17.22 14.47 7.43
CA ASP A 85 15.83 14.91 7.59
C ASP A 85 14.87 13.76 7.84
N PHE A 86 15.08 12.59 7.21
CA PHE A 86 14.30 11.37 7.44
C PHE A 86 14.95 10.40 8.45
N PRO A 87 15.96 10.88 9.19
CA PRO A 87 17.05 10.08 9.79
C PRO A 87 17.16 8.65 9.24
N LEU A 88 17.69 8.55 8.01
CA LEU A 88 17.81 7.29 7.27
C LEU A 88 19.13 6.58 7.61
N ASP A 89 19.02 5.27 7.86
CA ASP A 89 20.17 4.40 8.11
C ASP A 89 21.15 4.38 6.90
N PRO A 90 22.47 4.27 7.12
CA PRO A 90 23.47 4.07 6.04
C PRO A 90 23.20 2.87 5.13
N PHE A 91 22.37 1.91 5.52
CA PHE A 91 21.86 0.85 4.64
C PHE A 91 21.28 1.40 3.33
N TYR A 92 20.54 2.51 3.41
CA TYR A 92 19.94 3.14 2.24
C TYR A 92 20.97 3.86 1.39
N GLN A 93 21.14 3.41 0.15
CA GLN A 93 22.13 3.91 -0.80
C GLN A 93 21.52 4.45 -2.09
N LYS A 94 20.28 4.06 -2.42
CA LYS A 94 19.54 4.58 -3.57
C LYS A 94 18.34 5.39 -3.13
N TYR A 95 18.01 6.41 -3.92
CA TYR A 95 16.95 7.35 -3.64
C TYR A 95 16.27 7.84 -4.92
N THR A 96 14.94 7.97 -4.84
CA THR A 96 14.11 8.84 -5.66
C THR A 96 12.93 9.33 -4.80
N HIS A 97 12.00 10.12 -5.34
CA HIS A 97 10.83 10.55 -4.58
C HIS A 97 9.59 10.82 -5.43
N ALA A 98 8.43 10.56 -4.84
CA ALA A 98 7.14 11.07 -5.29
C ALA A 98 6.71 12.16 -4.32
N TYR A 99 6.58 13.41 -4.77
CA TYR A 99 6.12 14.52 -3.92
C TYR A 99 6.97 14.79 -2.67
N GLY A 100 8.28 14.49 -2.72
CA GLY A 100 9.18 14.57 -1.58
C GLY A 100 9.09 13.39 -0.60
N ILE A 101 8.13 12.47 -0.77
CA ILE A 101 8.06 11.21 -0.04
C ILE A 101 9.18 10.30 -0.58
N PRO A 102 10.16 9.89 0.25
CA PRO A 102 11.30 9.10 -0.22
C PRO A 102 10.89 7.69 -0.69
N ILE A 103 11.47 7.27 -1.81
CA ILE A 103 11.56 5.86 -2.22
C ILE A 103 13.04 5.49 -2.12
N ILE A 104 13.36 4.55 -1.25
CA ILE A 104 14.72 4.24 -0.83
C ILE A 104 14.99 2.74 -0.88
N SER A 105 16.25 2.38 -1.09
CA SER A 105 16.69 0.98 -1.05
C SER A 105 18.18 0.89 -0.75
N SER A 106 18.68 -0.34 -0.59
CA SER A 106 20.12 -0.59 -0.60
C SER A 106 20.72 -0.38 -1.99
N SER A 107 22.03 -0.57 -2.10
CA SER A 107 22.76 -0.44 -3.36
C SER A 107 22.49 -1.58 -4.36
N VAL A 108 21.96 -2.73 -3.91
CA VAL A 108 21.84 -3.94 -4.74
C VAL A 108 20.51 -4.05 -5.47
N THR A 109 19.49 -3.28 -5.07
CA THR A 109 18.19 -3.19 -5.76
C THR A 109 18.34 -2.64 -7.17
N GLN A 110 17.53 -3.09 -8.12
CA GLN A 110 17.39 -2.58 -9.48
C GLN A 110 16.72 -1.21 -9.49
N ASP A 111 17.24 -0.28 -10.29
CA ASP A 111 16.68 1.07 -10.42
C ASP A 111 15.22 1.06 -10.93
N ALA A 112 14.88 0.08 -11.78
CA ALA A 112 13.52 -0.12 -12.27
C ALA A 112 12.52 -0.35 -11.11
N ALA A 113 12.94 -1.03 -10.04
CA ALA A 113 12.07 -1.29 -8.90
C ALA A 113 11.76 -0.01 -8.11
N LEU A 114 12.76 0.87 -7.92
CA LEU A 114 12.54 2.17 -7.31
C LEU A 114 11.65 3.06 -8.18
N ASN A 115 11.86 3.05 -9.51
CA ASN A 115 11.02 3.82 -10.43
C ASN A 115 9.57 3.35 -10.39
N ARG A 116 9.33 2.04 -10.43
CA ARG A 116 7.98 1.47 -10.35
C ARG A 116 7.33 1.74 -8.98
N ALA A 117 8.08 1.61 -7.88
CA ALA A 117 7.57 2.00 -6.56
C ALA A 117 7.23 3.51 -6.49
N CYS A 118 8.05 4.36 -7.11
CA CYS A 118 7.81 5.80 -7.20
C CYS A 118 6.54 6.11 -8.01
N TYR A 119 6.33 5.42 -9.12
CA TYR A 119 5.08 5.48 -9.89
C TYR A 119 3.87 5.16 -9.00
N THR A 120 3.90 4.04 -8.28
CA THR A 120 2.78 3.60 -7.43
C THR A 120 2.43 4.66 -6.37
N VAL A 121 3.42 5.22 -5.67
CA VAL A 121 3.21 6.29 -4.70
C VAL A 121 2.69 7.57 -5.36
N ARG A 122 3.28 7.95 -6.51
CA ARG A 122 2.86 9.12 -7.29
C ARG A 122 1.41 9.00 -7.72
N PHE A 123 1.00 7.82 -8.18
CA PHE A 123 -0.35 7.50 -8.62
C PHE A 123 -1.35 7.56 -7.48
N LEU A 124 -1.13 6.82 -6.39
CA LEU A 124 -2.07 6.75 -5.27
C LEU A 124 -2.28 8.11 -4.58
N LEU A 125 -1.27 8.99 -4.57
CA LEU A 125 -1.35 10.31 -3.93
C LEU A 125 -1.64 11.47 -4.90
N ALA A 126 -1.84 11.19 -6.19
CA ALA A 126 -2.07 12.21 -7.22
C ALA A 126 -3.31 13.05 -6.91
N ASP A 127 -4.41 12.40 -6.55
CA ASP A 127 -5.73 13.05 -6.42
C ASP A 127 -5.91 13.76 -5.07
N ARG A 128 -5.06 13.45 -4.08
CA ARG A 128 -5.27 13.82 -2.68
C ARG A 128 -4.07 14.50 -2.06
N LYS A 129 -3.90 15.80 -2.37
CA LYS A 129 -2.86 16.64 -1.76
C LYS A 129 -2.90 16.61 -0.22
N ALA A 130 -4.08 16.62 0.40
CA ALA A 130 -4.18 16.56 1.86
C ALA A 130 -3.62 15.26 2.46
N LEU A 131 -3.89 14.10 1.84
CA LEU A 131 -3.32 12.82 2.28
C LEU A 131 -1.82 12.77 2.01
N ARG A 132 -1.38 13.31 0.87
CA ARG A 132 0.02 13.45 0.51
C ARG A 132 0.80 14.31 1.51
N ASP A 133 0.26 15.47 1.87
CA ASP A 133 0.85 16.37 2.87
C ASP A 133 0.92 15.68 4.23
N ALA A 134 -0.14 14.97 4.65
CA ALA A 134 -0.13 14.20 5.90
C ALA A 134 0.91 13.06 5.90
N MET A 135 1.04 12.32 4.80
CA MET A 135 2.06 11.28 4.64
C MET A 135 3.47 11.85 4.80
N TYR A 136 3.75 12.95 4.10
CA TYR A 136 5.05 13.62 4.17
C TYR A 136 5.34 14.21 5.55
N ASP A 137 4.35 14.90 6.15
CA ASP A 137 4.45 15.48 7.49
C ASP A 137 4.78 14.44 8.57
N TRP A 138 4.32 13.21 8.35
CA TRP A 138 4.55 12.07 9.24
C TRP A 138 5.74 11.18 8.83
N TYR A 139 6.66 11.70 8.02
CA TYR A 139 7.88 11.01 7.61
C TYR A 139 7.62 9.67 6.88
N GLY A 140 6.47 9.56 6.20
CA GLY A 140 6.15 8.45 5.32
C GLY A 140 7.23 8.25 4.26
N ARG A 141 7.57 6.99 3.99
CA ARG A 141 8.53 6.59 2.95
C ARG A 141 8.24 5.17 2.46
N VAL A 142 8.81 4.81 1.32
CA VAL A 142 8.77 3.46 0.77
C VAL A 142 10.17 2.87 0.69
N GLY A 143 10.35 1.66 1.20
CA GLY A 143 11.58 0.87 1.09
C GLY A 143 11.41 -0.26 0.07
N VAL A 144 12.35 -0.43 -0.85
CA VAL A 144 12.36 -1.59 -1.75
C VAL A 144 13.34 -2.63 -1.23
N ILE A 145 12.86 -3.86 -1.04
CA ILE A 145 13.67 -4.98 -0.56
C ILE A 145 14.22 -5.74 -1.77
N ALA A 146 15.54 -5.80 -1.93
CA ALA A 146 16.11 -6.55 -3.05
C ALA A 146 15.79 -8.05 -2.92
N GLN A 147 15.82 -8.78 -4.04
CA GLN A 147 15.54 -10.23 -4.04
C GLN A 147 16.53 -11.03 -3.19
N THR A 148 17.75 -10.52 -3.03
CA THR A 148 18.81 -11.11 -2.21
C THR A 148 18.77 -10.67 -0.75
N GLU A 149 17.84 -9.79 -0.39
CA GLU A 149 17.65 -9.27 0.96
C GLU A 149 16.42 -9.90 1.61
N ARG A 150 16.31 -9.76 2.93
CA ARG A 150 15.20 -10.24 3.74
C ARG A 150 14.49 -9.08 4.43
N THR A 151 13.26 -9.33 4.87
CA THR A 151 12.41 -8.29 5.48
C THR A 151 13.04 -7.69 6.72
N THR A 152 13.64 -8.51 7.59
CA THR A 152 14.32 -8.02 8.79
C THR A 152 15.70 -7.39 8.52
N GLN A 153 16.19 -7.41 7.28
CA GLN A 153 17.39 -6.65 6.89
C GLN A 153 17.08 -5.18 6.58
N ILE A 154 15.80 -4.82 6.42
CA ILE A 154 15.37 -3.42 6.43
C ILE A 154 15.57 -2.86 7.85
N PRO A 155 16.32 -1.76 8.04
CA PRO A 155 16.67 -1.22 9.35
C PRO A 155 15.46 -1.04 10.29
N GLU A 156 14.35 -0.54 9.77
CA GLU A 156 13.12 -0.31 10.50
C GLU A 156 12.42 -1.60 10.96
N HIS A 157 12.67 -2.72 10.28
CA HIS A 157 12.06 -4.03 10.55
C HIS A 157 13.02 -4.98 11.27
N SER A 158 14.25 -4.55 11.56
CA SER A 158 15.30 -5.37 12.21
C SER A 158 14.98 -5.87 13.63
N HIS A 159 13.96 -5.27 14.26
CA HIS A 159 13.48 -5.69 15.58
C HIS A 159 12.59 -6.94 15.52
N LEU A 160 12.09 -7.28 14.33
CA LEU A 160 11.20 -8.40 14.09
C LEU A 160 11.92 -9.75 14.24
N ASN A 161 11.20 -10.80 14.63
CA ASN A 161 11.72 -12.16 14.65
C ASN A 161 12.03 -12.67 13.22
N SER A 162 13.30 -12.73 12.85
CA SER A 162 13.76 -13.16 11.51
C SER A 162 13.28 -14.55 11.12
N ASP A 163 13.25 -15.52 12.06
CA ASP A 163 12.83 -16.90 11.79
C ASP A 163 11.36 -17.00 11.35
N LEU A 164 10.56 -15.98 11.68
CA LEU A 164 9.17 -15.87 11.28
C LEU A 164 9.03 -14.93 10.07
N TRP A 165 9.53 -13.70 10.19
CA TRP A 165 9.18 -12.64 9.26
C TRP A 165 9.87 -12.75 7.91
N ASP A 166 11.08 -13.29 7.86
CA ASP A 166 11.83 -13.42 6.60
C ASP A 166 11.25 -14.50 5.68
N ASP A 167 10.51 -15.46 6.25
CA ASP A 167 9.76 -16.49 5.51
C ASP A 167 8.27 -16.16 5.39
N ARG A 168 7.76 -15.18 6.14
CA ARG A 168 6.33 -14.83 6.16
C ARG A 168 5.98 -13.81 5.08
N ALA A 169 6.71 -12.70 4.98
CA ALA A 169 6.28 -11.57 4.18
C ALA A 169 7.45 -10.87 3.50
N ARG A 170 7.15 -10.28 2.34
CA ARG A 170 8.05 -9.41 1.57
C ARG A 170 7.52 -7.97 1.48
N GLY A 171 6.23 -7.77 1.75
CA GLY A 171 5.59 -6.47 1.93
C GLY A 171 5.18 -6.22 3.38
N LEU A 172 5.25 -4.96 3.82
CA LEU A 172 4.74 -4.49 5.11
C LEU A 172 4.26 -3.03 5.01
N GLY A 173 3.03 -2.78 5.43
CA GLY A 173 2.41 -1.46 5.43
C GLY A 173 2.99 -0.51 6.49
N GLY A 174 3.20 0.74 6.09
CA GLY A 174 3.69 1.76 7.01
C GLY A 174 2.66 2.12 8.09
N ILE A 175 3.13 2.27 9.32
CA ILE A 175 2.30 2.69 10.47
C ILE A 175 2.87 3.98 11.10
N PRO A 176 2.11 4.73 11.92
CA PRO A 176 2.60 5.98 12.50
C PRO A 176 3.90 5.86 13.31
N SER A 177 4.16 4.72 13.95
CA SER A 177 5.38 4.46 14.73
C SER A 177 6.57 4.01 13.87
N ILE A 178 6.29 3.38 12.73
CA ILE A 178 7.27 2.88 11.75
C ILE A 178 6.77 3.30 10.36
N PRO A 179 6.94 4.59 9.97
CA PRO A 179 6.27 5.13 8.78
C PRO A 179 7.04 4.79 7.49
N ILE A 180 7.35 3.50 7.31
CA ILE A 180 7.92 2.95 6.09
C ILE A 180 7.02 1.82 5.59
N THR A 181 6.59 1.94 4.34
CA THR A 181 5.97 0.82 3.61
C THR A 181 7.08 0.09 2.87
N THR A 182 7.09 -1.23 2.86
CA THR A 182 8.07 -2.00 2.10
C THR A 182 7.41 -3.00 1.17
N ASP A 183 8.08 -3.32 0.08
CA ASP A 183 7.73 -4.46 -0.78
C ASP A 183 8.98 -5.03 -1.47
N GLY A 184 8.90 -6.30 -1.84
CA GLY A 184 9.94 -7.05 -2.53
C GLY A 184 10.08 -6.62 -3.99
N GLU A 185 11.31 -6.45 -4.45
CA GLU A 185 11.62 -6.12 -5.85
C GLU A 185 11.00 -7.09 -6.86
N GLU A 186 10.93 -8.39 -6.54
CA GLU A 186 10.30 -9.40 -7.37
C GLU A 186 8.81 -9.13 -7.62
N ASN A 187 8.09 -8.68 -6.59
CA ASN A 187 6.68 -8.32 -6.70
C ASN A 187 6.55 -7.01 -7.47
N ILE A 188 7.24 -5.94 -7.03
CA ILE A 188 7.20 -4.62 -7.68
C ILE A 188 7.44 -4.70 -9.18
N LEU A 189 8.39 -5.53 -9.63
CA LEU A 189 8.72 -5.67 -11.05
C LEU A 189 7.94 -6.74 -11.81
N CYS A 190 7.08 -7.51 -11.12
CA CYS A 190 6.45 -8.71 -11.68
C CYS A 190 7.44 -9.68 -12.33
N LYS A 191 8.58 -9.89 -11.68
CA LYS A 191 9.64 -10.78 -12.16
C LYS A 191 9.79 -11.94 -11.20
N ASN A 192 10.32 -13.06 -11.73
CA ASN A 192 10.60 -14.25 -10.94
C ASN A 192 9.36 -14.84 -10.24
N TYR A 193 8.24 -14.93 -10.96
CA TYR A 193 6.95 -15.48 -10.49
C TYR A 193 7.04 -16.87 -9.82
N LEU A 194 8.09 -17.65 -10.09
CA LEU A 194 8.31 -18.94 -9.41
C LEU A 194 8.75 -18.80 -7.95
N GLN A 195 9.31 -17.65 -7.58
CA GLN A 195 9.81 -17.34 -6.24
C GLN A 195 8.92 -16.33 -5.51
N ASP A 196 8.21 -15.49 -6.25
CA ASP A 196 7.20 -14.59 -5.68
C ASP A 196 5.89 -15.35 -5.41
N ARG A 197 5.57 -15.59 -4.13
CA ARG A 197 4.32 -16.25 -3.73
C ARG A 197 3.06 -15.43 -4.04
N TRP A 198 3.23 -14.14 -4.31
CA TRP A 198 2.16 -13.15 -4.50
C TRP A 198 2.24 -12.49 -5.89
N TYR A 199 2.84 -13.18 -6.86
CA TYR A 199 3.11 -12.64 -8.20
C TYR A 199 1.87 -12.20 -8.98
N GLU A 200 0.67 -12.62 -8.57
CA GLU A 200 -0.60 -12.22 -9.18
C GLU A 200 -1.21 -10.95 -8.53
N GLU A 201 -0.60 -10.40 -7.47
CA GLU A 201 -1.13 -9.26 -6.70
C GLU A 201 -0.14 -8.11 -6.64
N ASP A 202 -0.60 -6.87 -6.78
CA ASP A 202 0.25 -5.70 -6.50
C ASP A 202 0.30 -5.45 -4.98
N ILE A 203 1.33 -6.01 -4.34
CA ILE A 203 1.51 -5.95 -2.88
C ILE A 203 1.83 -4.53 -2.45
N LEU A 204 2.61 -3.77 -3.22
CA LEU A 204 2.87 -2.37 -2.88
C LEU A 204 1.59 -1.53 -2.86
N ILE A 205 0.62 -1.77 -3.75
CA ILE A 205 -0.70 -1.10 -3.69
C ILE A 205 -1.43 -1.44 -2.38
N HIS A 206 -1.42 -2.72 -1.97
CA HIS A 206 -2.01 -3.18 -0.71
C HIS A 206 -1.37 -2.49 0.50
N GLU A 207 -0.05 -2.62 0.62
CA GLU A 207 0.69 -2.17 1.80
C GLU A 207 0.71 -0.64 1.89
N PHE A 208 0.72 0.06 0.75
CA PHE A 208 0.62 1.51 0.75
C PHE A 208 -0.80 2.00 1.04
N ALA A 209 -1.84 1.21 0.76
CA ALA A 209 -3.20 1.51 1.20
C ALA A 209 -3.30 1.49 2.74
N HIS A 210 -2.64 0.56 3.42
CA HIS A 210 -2.48 0.62 4.88
C HIS A 210 -1.79 1.90 5.34
N ALA A 211 -0.72 2.32 4.66
CA ALA A 211 -0.03 3.55 5.02
C ALA A 211 -0.91 4.79 4.83
N ILE A 212 -1.67 4.88 3.73
CA ILE A 212 -2.65 5.96 3.51
C ILE A 212 -3.68 5.97 4.66
N HIS A 213 -4.22 4.81 5.02
CA HIS A 213 -5.16 4.67 6.13
C HIS A 213 -4.58 5.13 7.46
N LEU A 214 -3.48 4.51 7.89
CA LEU A 214 -2.99 4.63 9.26
C LEU A 214 -2.17 5.91 9.48
N ILE A 215 -1.45 6.38 8.46
CA ILE A 215 -0.59 7.56 8.57
C ILE A 215 -1.34 8.83 8.18
N SER A 216 -2.16 8.79 7.13
CA SER A 216 -2.66 10.01 6.48
C SER A 216 -4.12 10.32 6.79
N MET A 217 -5.03 9.35 6.64
CA MET A 217 -6.48 9.61 6.69
C MET A 217 -6.91 10.22 8.02
N ASN A 218 -6.49 9.62 9.15
CA ASN A 218 -6.86 10.12 10.49
C ASN A 218 -6.26 11.49 10.83
N LYS A 219 -5.22 11.94 10.11
CA LYS A 219 -4.69 13.30 10.22
C LYS A 219 -5.50 14.32 9.45
N VAL A 220 -6.01 13.93 8.29
CA VAL A 220 -6.83 14.79 7.43
C VAL A 220 -8.24 14.93 7.98
N ASN A 221 -8.86 13.83 8.41
CA ASN A 221 -10.19 13.85 9.02
C ASN A 221 -10.35 12.67 10.01
N ALA A 222 -10.50 12.99 11.29
CA ALA A 222 -10.65 11.99 12.35
C ALA A 222 -11.90 11.09 12.20
N SER A 223 -12.89 11.49 11.40
CA SER A 223 -14.08 10.67 11.14
C SER A 223 -13.84 9.53 10.15
N TYR A 224 -12.69 9.48 9.47
CA TYR A 224 -12.37 8.41 8.52
C TYR A 224 -12.38 7.03 9.17
N GLU A 225 -11.73 6.86 10.33
CA GLU A 225 -11.69 5.59 11.05
C GLU A 225 -13.10 5.10 11.38
N THR A 226 -13.93 5.99 11.94
CA THR A 226 -15.30 5.64 12.34
C THR A 226 -16.18 5.32 11.13
N ALA A 227 -16.02 6.06 10.02
CA ALA A 227 -16.74 5.79 8.78
C ALA A 227 -16.35 4.43 8.18
N LEU A 228 -15.05 4.13 8.12
CA LEU A 228 -14.54 2.85 7.63
C LEU A 228 -15.01 1.68 8.51
N GLN A 229 -14.94 1.83 9.84
CA GLN A 229 -15.45 0.83 10.77
C GLN A 229 -16.95 0.57 10.56
N GLY A 230 -17.74 1.64 10.39
CA GLY A 230 -19.18 1.52 10.16
C GLY A 230 -19.52 0.74 8.88
N ILE A 231 -18.82 0.99 7.77
CA ILE A 231 -19.07 0.25 6.53
C ILE A 231 -18.57 -1.20 6.60
N TYR A 232 -17.48 -1.46 7.33
CA TYR A 232 -16.99 -2.81 7.61
C TYR A 232 -17.99 -3.61 8.45
N ASP A 233 -18.55 -3.02 9.50
CA ASP A 233 -19.56 -3.67 10.35
C ASP A 233 -20.82 -4.01 9.55
N LEU A 234 -21.24 -3.11 8.64
CA LEU A 234 -22.36 -3.38 7.73
C LEU A 234 -22.03 -4.50 6.74
N ALA A 235 -20.82 -4.53 6.17
CA ALA A 235 -20.40 -5.62 5.28
C ALA A 235 -20.42 -6.98 6.00
N LYS A 236 -20.02 -7.03 7.28
CA LYS A 236 -20.15 -8.24 8.11
C LYS A 236 -21.60 -8.63 8.37
N GLN A 237 -22.47 -7.67 8.66
CA GLN A 237 -23.91 -7.91 8.86
C GLN A 237 -24.58 -8.48 7.61
N ASP A 238 -24.17 -7.98 6.44
CA ASP A 238 -24.66 -8.41 5.13
C ASP A 238 -23.97 -9.70 4.63
N ASN A 239 -23.07 -10.28 5.42
CA ASN A 239 -22.26 -11.47 5.08
C ASN A 239 -21.51 -11.32 3.74
N LEU A 240 -20.98 -10.12 3.48
CA LEU A 240 -20.07 -9.87 2.38
C LEU A 240 -18.67 -10.42 2.73
N TRP A 241 -17.90 -10.71 1.69
CA TRP A 241 -16.51 -11.18 1.80
C TRP A 241 -16.32 -12.48 2.61
N PRO A 242 -17.26 -13.45 2.59
CA PRO A 242 -17.19 -14.61 3.47
C PRO A 242 -15.96 -15.44 3.15
N ASN A 243 -15.19 -15.81 4.18
CA ASN A 243 -13.95 -16.58 4.06
C ASN A 243 -12.93 -15.95 3.08
N THR A 244 -12.82 -14.62 3.08
CA THR A 244 -11.78 -13.90 2.35
C THR A 244 -10.91 -13.10 3.30
N TYR A 245 -9.74 -12.69 2.84
CA TYR A 245 -8.81 -11.87 3.59
C TYR A 245 -9.39 -10.50 3.93
N ALA A 246 -10.24 -9.95 3.04
CA ALA A 246 -10.89 -8.66 3.23
C ALA A 246 -11.78 -8.56 4.48
N ILE A 247 -12.30 -9.67 5.04
CA ILE A 247 -13.22 -9.62 6.21
C ILE A 247 -12.56 -9.91 7.56
N THR A 248 -11.24 -9.87 7.59
CA THR A 248 -10.46 -10.29 8.75
C THR A 248 -10.31 -9.16 9.75
N ASN A 249 -10.00 -7.96 9.27
CA ASN A 249 -10.11 -6.72 10.01
C ASN A 249 -10.34 -5.51 9.07
N ILE A 250 -10.64 -4.36 9.67
CA ILE A 250 -10.94 -3.10 8.99
C ILE A 250 -9.83 -2.62 8.03
N ARG A 251 -8.55 -2.86 8.35
CA ARG A 251 -7.41 -2.39 7.54
C ARG A 251 -7.29 -3.18 6.25
N GLU A 252 -7.51 -4.49 6.32
CA GLU A 252 -7.47 -5.43 5.19
C GLU A 252 -8.68 -5.23 4.29
N TYR A 253 -9.85 -4.99 4.90
CA TYR A 253 -11.05 -4.62 4.19
C TYR A 253 -10.82 -3.42 3.25
N LEU A 254 -10.08 -2.41 3.73
CA LEU A 254 -9.70 -1.28 2.89
C LEU A 254 -8.62 -1.66 1.87
N ALA A 255 -7.53 -2.32 2.29
CA ALA A 255 -6.39 -2.59 1.42
C ALA A 255 -6.74 -3.53 0.24
N GLU A 256 -7.44 -4.63 0.52
CA GLU A 256 -7.99 -5.54 -0.51
C GLU A 256 -8.97 -4.79 -1.43
N GLY A 257 -9.84 -3.97 -0.84
CA GLY A 257 -10.74 -3.12 -1.60
C GLY A 257 -10.03 -2.17 -2.56
N VAL A 258 -8.90 -1.58 -2.12
CA VAL A 258 -8.10 -0.66 -2.95
C VAL A 258 -7.42 -1.41 -4.10
N GLN A 259 -6.86 -2.60 -3.87
CA GLN A 259 -6.32 -3.43 -4.96
C GLN A 259 -7.40 -3.79 -5.97
N GLY A 260 -8.57 -4.24 -5.50
CA GLY A 260 -9.71 -4.53 -6.38
C GLY A 260 -10.18 -3.29 -7.13
N PHE A 261 -10.22 -2.12 -6.47
CA PHE A 261 -10.58 -0.85 -7.10
C PHE A 261 -9.61 -0.40 -8.19
N PHE A 262 -8.34 -0.80 -8.15
CA PHE A 262 -7.37 -0.55 -9.22
C PHE A 262 -7.16 -1.73 -10.16
N ASN A 263 -7.97 -2.79 -10.03
CA ASN A 263 -7.94 -4.00 -10.86
C ASN A 263 -6.61 -4.78 -10.79
N VAL A 264 -5.93 -4.76 -9.63
CA VAL A 264 -4.64 -5.43 -9.40
C VAL A 264 -4.67 -6.43 -8.25
N GLN A 265 -5.87 -6.88 -7.89
CA GLN A 265 -6.09 -7.97 -6.95
C GLN A 265 -6.23 -9.30 -7.69
N VAL A 266 -5.81 -10.40 -7.06
CA VAL A 266 -6.03 -11.74 -7.61
C VAL A 266 -7.53 -12.00 -7.84
N CYS A 267 -7.85 -12.46 -9.04
CA CYS A 267 -9.19 -12.95 -9.38
C CYS A 267 -9.29 -14.47 -9.21
N ARG A 268 -10.22 -14.93 -8.37
CA ARG A 268 -10.57 -16.35 -8.26
C ARG A 268 -12.03 -16.58 -8.63
N SER A 269 -12.31 -17.64 -9.38
CA SER A 269 -13.69 -17.98 -9.76
C SER A 269 -14.52 -18.56 -8.60
N PHE A 270 -13.87 -18.87 -7.48
CA PHE A 270 -14.47 -19.36 -6.23
C PHE A 270 -13.73 -18.75 -5.03
N VAL A 271 -14.30 -18.88 -3.83
CA VAL A 271 -13.66 -18.42 -2.60
C VAL A 271 -12.57 -19.42 -2.19
N ASP A 272 -11.29 -19.02 -2.18
CA ASP A 272 -10.14 -19.89 -1.88
C ASP A 272 -9.59 -19.76 -0.44
N ASN A 273 -10.39 -19.19 0.46
CA ASN A 273 -10.05 -18.78 1.83
C ASN A 273 -9.21 -17.51 1.93
N VAL A 274 -8.85 -16.89 0.79
CA VAL A 274 -8.12 -15.62 0.76
C VAL A 274 -8.84 -14.64 -0.17
N HIS A 275 -9.15 -15.05 -1.39
CA HIS A 275 -9.77 -14.24 -2.43
C HIS A 275 -11.11 -14.81 -2.88
N ASN A 276 -11.82 -14.01 -3.67
CA ASN A 276 -13.04 -14.39 -4.37
C ASN A 276 -13.01 -13.78 -5.80
N ASN A 277 -14.18 -13.65 -6.43
CA ASN A 277 -14.31 -13.07 -7.77
C ASN A 277 -14.50 -11.54 -7.77
N ILE A 278 -14.40 -10.88 -6.63
CA ILE A 278 -14.56 -9.43 -6.47
C ILE A 278 -13.19 -8.76 -6.48
N CYS A 279 -12.53 -8.81 -7.65
CA CYS A 279 -11.14 -8.39 -7.87
C CYS A 279 -11.00 -7.17 -8.80
N THR A 280 -12.13 -6.61 -9.25
CA THR A 280 -12.15 -5.44 -10.15
C THR A 280 -13.01 -4.33 -9.58
N ARG A 281 -12.76 -3.09 -10.02
CA ARG A 281 -13.51 -1.90 -9.65
C ARG A 281 -15.01 -2.05 -9.89
N ASP A 282 -15.38 -2.63 -11.02
CA ASP A 282 -16.78 -2.83 -11.40
C ASP A 282 -17.45 -3.93 -10.60
N ALA A 283 -16.72 -5.02 -10.31
CA ALA A 283 -17.21 -6.07 -9.41
C ALA A 283 -17.41 -5.50 -7.99
N LEU A 284 -16.44 -4.75 -7.47
CA LEU A 284 -16.50 -4.10 -6.16
C LEU A 284 -17.71 -3.15 -6.06
N LYS A 285 -17.90 -2.29 -7.08
CA LYS A 285 -19.05 -1.37 -7.15
C LYS A 285 -20.39 -2.08 -7.05
N SER A 286 -20.50 -3.25 -7.68
CA SER A 286 -21.73 -4.04 -7.74
C SER A 286 -21.96 -4.86 -6.47
N TYR A 287 -20.88 -5.34 -5.85
CA TYR A 287 -20.91 -6.26 -4.71
C TYR A 287 -20.94 -5.53 -3.36
N ASP A 288 -19.98 -4.62 -3.12
CA ASP A 288 -19.86 -3.85 -1.89
C ASP A 288 -19.80 -2.35 -2.19
N ARG A 289 -20.99 -1.79 -2.45
CA ARG A 289 -21.11 -0.40 -2.87
C ARG A 289 -20.60 0.60 -1.82
N ARG A 290 -20.69 0.25 -0.53
CA ARG A 290 -20.21 1.11 0.57
C ARG A 290 -18.69 1.24 0.54
N LEU A 291 -17.98 0.12 0.38
CA LEU A 291 -16.52 0.13 0.22
C LEU A 291 -16.10 0.86 -1.05
N TYR A 292 -16.78 0.58 -2.17
CA TYR A 292 -16.54 1.29 -3.42
C TYR A 292 -16.66 2.81 -3.27
N ASP A 293 -17.76 3.31 -2.71
CA ASP A 293 -18.00 4.75 -2.56
C ASP A 293 -16.99 5.38 -1.58
N PHE A 294 -16.58 4.65 -0.54
CA PHE A 294 -15.54 5.09 0.40
C PHE A 294 -14.18 5.21 -0.29
N ILE A 295 -13.78 4.22 -1.08
CA ILE A 295 -12.52 4.25 -1.84
C ILE A 295 -12.55 5.30 -2.94
N ALA A 296 -13.68 5.48 -3.64
CA ALA A 296 -13.86 6.56 -4.61
C ALA A 296 -13.76 7.95 -3.94
N ALA A 297 -14.20 8.07 -2.68
CA ALA A 297 -13.96 9.27 -1.89
C ALA A 297 -12.48 9.41 -1.50
N ILE A 298 -11.65 8.37 -1.51
CA ILE A 298 -10.19 8.52 -1.36
C ILE A 298 -9.56 8.86 -2.72
N PHE A 299 -9.95 8.20 -3.81
CA PHE A 299 -9.37 8.35 -5.16
C PHE A 299 -10.39 8.87 -6.19
N PRO A 300 -10.79 10.15 -6.11
CA PRO A 300 -11.95 10.68 -6.83
C PRO A 300 -11.74 10.84 -8.33
N CYS A 301 -10.50 10.84 -8.83
CA CYS A 301 -10.26 10.99 -10.27
C CYS A 301 -10.43 9.67 -11.02
N MET A 302 -10.62 8.56 -10.31
CA MET A 302 -10.90 7.24 -10.88
C MET A 302 -9.84 6.80 -11.90
N ASN A 303 -8.59 7.25 -11.71
CA ASN A 303 -7.49 6.96 -12.62
C ASN A 303 -7.30 5.45 -12.80
N THR A 304 -6.72 5.06 -13.93
CA THR A 304 -6.36 3.68 -14.22
C THR A 304 -4.89 3.48 -13.91
N LEU A 305 -4.59 2.52 -13.03
CA LEU A 305 -3.23 2.11 -12.74
C LEU A 305 -2.70 1.30 -13.93
N ILE A 306 -1.47 1.56 -14.36
CA ILE A 306 -0.75 0.67 -15.29
C ILE A 306 -0.31 -0.54 -14.48
N ASP A 307 -0.69 -1.75 -14.87
CA ASP A 307 -0.29 -2.97 -14.18
C ASP A 307 1.24 -3.13 -14.17
N ARG A 308 1.79 -3.56 -13.03
CA ARG A 308 3.24 -3.78 -12.85
C ARG A 308 3.79 -4.90 -13.75
N CYS A 309 2.93 -5.83 -14.17
CA CYS A 309 3.28 -6.92 -15.07
C CYS A 309 3.31 -6.49 -16.55
N ASP A 310 2.64 -5.38 -16.89
CA ASP A 310 2.58 -4.85 -18.25
C ASP A 310 3.68 -3.81 -18.53
N SER A 311 4.23 -3.19 -17.49
CA SER A 311 5.25 -2.14 -17.61
C SER A 311 6.08 -2.01 -16.32
N ASP A 312 7.41 -1.96 -16.49
CA ASP A 312 8.33 -1.51 -15.44
C ASP A 312 8.57 0.01 -15.48
N GLN A 313 7.90 0.72 -16.39
CA GLN A 313 7.96 2.18 -16.57
C GLN A 313 6.76 2.92 -15.94
N GLU A 314 6.97 4.22 -15.73
CA GLU A 314 6.01 5.23 -15.23
C GLU A 314 4.91 5.66 -16.20
#